data_AF-A0A381V362-F1
#
_entry.id   AF-A0A381V362-F1
#
_cell.length_a   1.000
_cell.length_b   1.000
_cell.length_c   1.000
_cell.angle_alpha   90.00
_cell.angle_beta   90.00
_cell.angle_gamma   90.00
#
_symmetry.space_group_name_H-M   'P 1'
#
loop_
_entity.id
_entity.type
_entity.pdbx_description
1 polymer ?
#
loop_
_entity_poly.entity_id
_entity_poly.type
_entity_poly.pdbx_seq_one_letter_code
_entity_poly.pdbx_strand_id
1 'polypeptide(L)'
;MLKLMVGAFSLTFVIAPTVMAQLESGQGQQLYEQHCVLCHQESGAGAPPAFPALSANDQLGDSARIVRRINAGTRRMPPFPALTPEEMSSLVHYIRNAWTNDFGGVTTEEVTAVLEDLGEVGPMSSVWDGVFTEAQVTRGQALYMGACTFCHGRRLNGAPDDPDMRSTPPLARARFVRVWEGRSLATLFAYTRATMPEDNPGSLTDQENIDVIAYLLSVGGMPAGDDELQADPRRLARVVIGPRP
;
A
#
# COMPACT_ATOMS: atom_id res chain seq x y z
N MET A 1 -53.52 25.74 -38.85
CA MET A 1 -52.86 26.48 -37.75
C MET A 1 -52.87 25.60 -36.52
N LEU A 2 -51.80 24.82 -36.28
CA LEU A 2 -51.68 23.91 -35.12
C LEU A 2 -50.49 24.39 -34.29
N LYS A 3 -50.75 24.99 -33.12
CA LYS A 3 -49.73 25.44 -32.18
C LYS A 3 -49.29 24.25 -31.33
N LEU A 4 -48.04 23.80 -31.49
CA LEU A 4 -47.37 22.92 -30.53
C LEU A 4 -46.93 23.74 -29.31
N MET A 5 -47.46 23.40 -28.14
CA MET A 5 -46.94 23.85 -26.85
C MET A 5 -45.87 22.85 -26.40
N VAL A 6 -44.62 23.32 -26.29
CA VAL A 6 -43.52 22.58 -25.68
C VAL A 6 -43.46 22.97 -24.20
N GLY A 7 -43.84 22.05 -23.31
CA GLY A 7 -43.67 22.21 -21.87
C GLY A 7 -42.32 21.67 -21.42
N ALA A 8 -41.50 22.52 -20.80
CA ALA A 8 -40.25 22.14 -20.16
C ALA A 8 -40.54 21.48 -18.80
N PHE A 9 -40.27 20.18 -18.67
CA PHE A 9 -40.22 19.49 -17.39
C PHE A 9 -38.78 19.50 -16.89
N SER A 10 -38.50 20.31 -15.87
CA SER A 10 -37.26 20.22 -15.09
C SER A 10 -37.35 19.02 -14.17
N LEU A 11 -36.61 17.95 -14.49
CA LEU A 11 -36.50 16.75 -13.68
C LEU A 11 -35.36 16.93 -12.66
N THR A 12 -35.67 17.33 -11.43
CA THR A 12 -34.75 17.21 -10.30
C THR A 12 -34.63 15.73 -9.93
N PHE A 13 -33.49 15.12 -10.23
CA PHE A 13 -33.20 13.73 -9.92
C PHE A 13 -32.87 13.61 -8.42
N VAL A 14 -33.80 13.07 -7.64
CA VAL A 14 -33.52 12.67 -6.25
C VAL A 14 -32.85 11.29 -6.30
N ILE A 15 -31.54 11.26 -6.06
CA ILE A 15 -30.78 10.00 -5.99
C ILE A 15 -31.17 9.30 -4.67
N ALA A 16 -31.67 8.08 -4.76
CA ALA A 16 -32.08 7.29 -3.60
C ALA A 16 -30.89 6.91 -2.70
N PRO A 17 -31.06 6.84 -1.37
CA PRO A 17 -29.98 6.55 -0.41
C PRO A 17 -29.29 5.19 -0.63
N THR A 18 -29.98 4.24 -1.24
CA THR A 18 -29.45 2.90 -1.59
C THR A 18 -28.32 2.95 -2.61
N VAL A 19 -28.32 3.91 -3.53
CA VAL A 19 -27.26 4.05 -4.56
C VAL A 19 -25.98 4.61 -3.93
N MET A 20 -26.08 5.48 -2.92
CA MET A 20 -24.91 5.99 -2.19
C MET A 20 -24.25 4.88 -1.36
N ALA A 21 -25.02 4.07 -0.64
CA ALA A 21 -24.49 2.96 0.16
C ALA A 21 -23.77 1.87 -0.68
N GLN A 22 -24.21 1.64 -1.94
CA GLN A 22 -23.53 0.71 -2.86
C GLN A 22 -22.28 1.31 -3.51
N LEU A 23 -22.18 2.64 -3.61
CA LEU A 23 -20.97 3.33 -4.07
C LEU A 23 -19.89 3.36 -2.97
N GLU A 24 -20.30 3.53 -1.70
CA GLU A 24 -19.39 3.50 -0.54
C GLU A 24 -18.73 2.14 -0.32
N SER A 25 -19.45 1.02 -0.57
CA SER A 25 -18.88 -0.32 -0.39
C SER A 25 -17.82 -0.69 -1.44
N GLY A 26 -17.94 -0.15 -2.66
CA GLY A 26 -17.00 -0.42 -3.76
C GLY A 26 -15.64 0.26 -3.60
N GLN A 27 -15.60 1.48 -3.05
CA GLN A 27 -14.35 2.22 -2.84
C GLN A 27 -13.48 1.59 -1.76
N GLY A 28 -14.09 1.19 -0.63
CA GLY A 28 -13.37 0.53 0.47
C GLY A 28 -12.72 -0.79 0.06
N GLN A 29 -13.43 -1.60 -0.73
CA GLN A 29 -12.88 -2.83 -1.29
C GLN A 29 -11.68 -2.57 -2.21
N GLN A 30 -11.78 -1.58 -3.11
CA GLN A 30 -10.70 -1.25 -4.03
C GLN A 30 -9.44 -0.77 -3.30
N LEU A 31 -9.60 0.05 -2.26
CA LEU A 31 -8.49 0.48 -1.40
C LEU A 31 -7.85 -0.73 -0.70
N TYR A 32 -8.66 -1.68 -0.22
CA TYR A 32 -8.15 -2.90 0.39
C TYR A 32 -7.35 -3.75 -0.60
N GLU A 33 -7.86 -3.96 -1.81
CA GLU A 33 -7.19 -4.67 -2.89
C GLU A 33 -5.86 -4.03 -3.28
N GLN A 34 -5.83 -2.70 -3.36
CA GLN A 34 -4.64 -1.96 -3.73
C GLN A 34 -3.58 -1.99 -2.62
N HIS A 35 -3.97 -1.82 -1.36
CA HIS A 35 -3.01 -1.50 -0.30
C HIS A 35 -2.82 -2.60 0.75
N CYS A 36 -3.82 -3.46 0.98
CA CYS A 36 -3.86 -4.37 2.12
C CYS A 36 -3.73 -5.84 1.73
N VAL A 37 -4.21 -6.24 0.54
CA VAL A 37 -4.23 -7.64 0.07
C VAL A 37 -2.85 -8.29 0.06
N LEU A 38 -1.79 -7.53 -0.21
CA LEU A 38 -0.42 -8.06 -0.25
C LEU A 38 -0.03 -8.78 1.06
N CYS A 39 -0.51 -8.30 2.20
CA CYS A 39 -0.20 -8.86 3.51
C CYS A 39 -1.40 -9.60 4.12
N HIS A 40 -2.60 -9.06 3.97
CA HIS A 40 -3.81 -9.59 4.61
C HIS A 40 -4.62 -10.57 3.74
N GLN A 41 -4.21 -10.76 2.48
CA GLN A 41 -4.86 -11.61 1.47
C GLN A 41 -6.29 -11.15 1.10
N GLU A 42 -6.79 -11.58 -0.06
CA GLU A 42 -8.17 -11.29 -0.50
C GLU A 42 -9.21 -11.88 0.47
N SER A 43 -8.90 -13.04 1.06
CA SER A 43 -9.74 -13.72 2.05
C SER A 43 -9.70 -13.08 3.45
N GLY A 44 -8.82 -12.12 3.69
CA GLY A 44 -8.58 -11.55 5.02
C GLY A 44 -7.90 -12.52 6.00
N ALA A 45 -7.46 -13.70 5.54
CA ALA A 45 -6.82 -14.69 6.41
C ALA A 45 -5.40 -14.30 6.84
N GLY A 46 -4.74 -13.44 6.07
CA GLY A 46 -3.34 -13.09 6.28
C GLY A 46 -2.39 -14.30 6.21
N ALA A 47 -1.23 -14.18 6.86
CA ALA A 47 -0.26 -15.25 7.03
C ALA A 47 0.31 -15.22 8.46
N PRO A 48 -0.44 -15.72 9.46
CA PRO A 48 0.00 -15.69 10.85
C PRO A 48 1.30 -16.48 11.07
N PRO A 49 2.21 -16.02 11.97
CA PRO A 49 2.09 -14.83 12.81
C PRO A 49 2.61 -13.54 12.14
N ALA A 50 3.09 -13.61 10.90
CA ALA A 50 3.71 -12.47 10.21
C ALA A 50 2.68 -11.38 9.86
N PHE A 51 1.55 -11.79 9.29
CA PHE A 51 0.43 -10.94 8.94
C PHE A 51 -0.85 -11.48 9.58
N PRO A 52 -1.49 -10.74 10.49
CA PRO A 52 -2.66 -11.25 11.22
C PRO A 52 -3.90 -11.36 10.33
N ALA A 53 -4.79 -12.27 10.70
CA ALA A 53 -6.11 -12.38 10.11
C ALA A 53 -6.99 -11.16 10.47
N LEU A 54 -7.72 -10.68 9.47
CA LEU A 54 -8.78 -9.68 9.61
C LEU A 54 -10.16 -10.34 9.57
N SER A 55 -10.29 -11.46 8.86
CA SER A 55 -11.51 -12.27 8.89
C SER A 55 -11.69 -12.93 10.27
N ALA A 56 -12.92 -12.88 10.80
CA ALA A 56 -13.29 -13.40 12.12
C ALA A 56 -12.44 -12.82 13.28
N ASN A 57 -12.07 -11.54 13.19
CA ASN A 57 -11.26 -10.86 14.19
C ASN A 57 -12.10 -9.89 15.04
N ASP A 58 -12.44 -10.30 16.26
CA ASP A 58 -13.24 -9.51 17.21
C ASP A 58 -12.64 -8.14 17.58
N GLN A 59 -11.32 -7.96 17.39
CA GLN A 59 -10.67 -6.66 17.63
C GLN A 59 -11.14 -5.58 16.65
N LEU A 60 -11.81 -5.96 15.56
CA LEU A 60 -12.37 -5.04 14.60
C LEU A 60 -13.62 -4.32 15.10
N GLY A 61 -14.14 -4.64 16.30
CA GLY A 61 -15.24 -3.91 16.93
C GLY A 61 -14.90 -2.45 17.28
N ASP A 62 -13.64 -2.12 17.58
CA ASP A 62 -13.17 -0.77 17.91
C ASP A 62 -12.66 -0.03 16.65
N SER A 63 -13.54 0.76 16.02
CA SER A 63 -13.25 1.50 14.79
C SER A 63 -12.09 2.48 14.95
N ALA A 64 -12.05 3.22 16.06
CA ALA A 64 -11.00 4.19 16.33
C ALA A 64 -9.63 3.54 16.45
N ARG A 65 -9.53 2.34 17.02
CA ARG A 65 -8.29 1.55 17.02
C ARG A 65 -7.86 1.13 15.62
N ILE A 66 -8.79 0.76 14.74
CA ILE A 66 -8.47 0.43 13.35
C ILE A 66 -7.92 1.66 12.63
N VAL A 67 -8.62 2.80 12.69
CA VAL A 67 -8.20 4.06 12.08
C VAL A 67 -6.79 4.45 12.52
N ARG A 68 -6.50 4.44 13.83
CA ARG A 68 -5.16 4.73 14.36
C ARG A 68 -4.09 3.78 13.82
N ARG A 69 -4.40 2.49 13.70
CA ARG A 69 -3.45 1.48 13.19
C ARG A 69 -3.19 1.61 11.69
N ILE A 70 -4.21 1.91 10.89
CA ILE A 70 -4.04 2.14 9.45
C ILE A 70 -3.24 3.43 9.23
N ASN A 71 -3.62 4.53 9.89
CA ASN A 71 -2.94 5.81 9.71
C ASN A 71 -1.47 5.78 10.17
N ALA A 72 -1.21 5.28 11.38
CA ALA A 72 0.13 5.31 11.98
C ALA A 72 0.98 4.06 11.71
N GLY A 73 0.39 3.00 11.16
CA GLY A 73 1.05 1.70 11.04
C GLY A 73 1.24 0.99 12.39
N THR A 74 1.74 -0.24 12.35
CA THR A 74 2.08 -1.01 13.57
C THR A 74 3.03 -2.15 13.24
N ARG A 75 4.20 -2.21 13.90
CA ARG A 75 5.23 -3.24 13.65
C ARG A 75 5.60 -3.33 12.16
N ARG A 76 5.07 -4.33 11.45
CA ARG A 76 5.28 -4.59 10.01
C ARG A 76 4.17 -4.02 9.13
N MET A 77 3.09 -3.50 9.70
CA MET A 77 2.05 -2.81 8.95
C MET A 77 2.55 -1.39 8.66
N PRO A 78 2.73 -1.00 7.39
CA PRO A 78 3.16 0.35 7.03
C PRO A 78 2.07 1.38 7.40
N PRO A 79 2.44 2.65 7.62
CA PRO A 79 1.47 3.72 7.79
C PRO A 79 0.85 4.12 6.45
N PHE A 80 -0.43 4.50 6.46
CA PHE A 80 -1.17 5.02 5.30
C PHE A 80 -1.71 6.44 5.57
N PRO A 81 -0.83 7.44 5.80
CA PRO A 81 -1.24 8.79 6.20
C PRO A 81 -1.77 9.64 5.04
N ALA A 82 -1.73 9.11 3.82
CA ALA A 82 -2.17 9.80 2.60
C ALA A 82 -3.66 9.62 2.32
N LEU A 83 -4.33 8.66 2.97
CA LEU A 83 -5.74 8.41 2.79
C LEU A 83 -6.57 9.55 3.39
N THR A 84 -7.57 10.03 2.65
CA THR A 84 -8.50 11.04 3.19
C THR A 84 -9.39 10.44 4.27
N PRO A 85 -10.02 11.27 5.13
CA PRO A 85 -11.00 10.77 6.11
C PRO A 85 -12.12 9.93 5.46
N GLU A 86 -12.57 10.31 4.26
CA GLU A 86 -13.59 9.57 3.50
C GLU A 86 -13.05 8.21 3.04
N GLU A 87 -11.87 8.16 2.42
CA GLU A 87 -11.24 6.92 1.97
C GLU A 87 -10.98 5.96 3.14
N MET A 88 -10.49 6.50 4.26
CA MET A 88 -10.28 5.77 5.49
C MET A 88 -11.60 5.22 6.05
N SER A 89 -12.67 6.02 6.04
CA SER A 89 -14.01 5.60 6.45
C SER A 89 -14.51 4.42 5.61
N SER A 90 -14.49 4.54 4.28
CA SER A 90 -14.89 3.46 3.37
C SER A 90 -14.05 2.19 3.53
N LEU A 91 -12.73 2.33 3.69
CA LEU A 91 -11.82 1.20 3.92
C LEU A 91 -12.12 0.48 5.24
N VAL A 92 -12.27 1.23 6.34
CA VAL A 92 -12.58 0.67 7.65
C VAL A 92 -13.97 0.03 7.65
N HIS A 93 -14.94 0.65 6.98
CA HIS A 93 -16.27 0.06 6.78
C HIS A 93 -16.17 -1.30 6.07
N TYR A 94 -15.41 -1.40 4.98
CA TYR A 94 -15.20 -2.66 4.28
C TYR A 94 -14.57 -3.73 5.18
N ILE A 95 -13.45 -3.44 5.84
CA ILE A 95 -12.74 -4.41 6.71
C ILE A 95 -13.65 -4.95 7.83
N ARG A 96 -14.52 -4.10 8.37
CA ARG A 96 -15.46 -4.43 9.45
C ARG A 96 -16.66 -5.27 9.02
N ASN A 97 -16.96 -5.32 7.72
CA ASN A 97 -18.18 -5.96 7.20
C ASN A 97 -17.89 -6.94 6.04
N ALA A 98 -16.62 -7.18 5.73
CA ALA A 98 -16.18 -8.18 4.76
C ALA A 98 -16.07 -9.57 5.39
N TRP A 99 -16.11 -10.59 4.53
CA TRP A 99 -15.98 -12.01 4.89
C TRP A 99 -17.08 -12.46 5.86
N THR A 100 -16.72 -12.78 7.11
CA THR A 100 -17.64 -13.19 8.17
C THR A 100 -17.87 -12.09 9.22
N ASN A 101 -17.35 -10.88 8.99
CA ASN A 101 -17.43 -9.78 9.95
C ASN A 101 -18.76 -9.02 9.80
N ASP A 102 -19.32 -8.54 10.92
CA ASP A 102 -20.49 -7.67 10.97
C ASP A 102 -20.41 -6.78 12.21
N PHE A 103 -19.58 -5.74 12.13
CA PHE A 103 -19.37 -4.80 13.25
C PHE A 103 -20.11 -3.46 13.06
N GLY A 104 -20.89 -3.31 11.99
CA GLY A 104 -21.61 -2.07 11.68
C GLY A 104 -20.75 -0.98 11.04
N GLY A 105 -21.40 0.14 10.70
CA GLY A 105 -20.82 1.25 9.94
C GLY A 105 -19.82 2.10 10.72
N VAL A 106 -19.05 2.89 9.97
CA VAL A 106 -18.13 3.93 10.46
C VAL A 106 -18.35 5.16 9.58
N THR A 107 -18.37 6.34 10.20
CA THR A 107 -18.65 7.62 9.53
C THR A 107 -17.37 8.43 9.30
N THR A 108 -17.38 9.30 8.30
CA THR A 108 -16.27 10.21 8.01
C THR A 108 -16.00 11.15 9.19
N GLU A 109 -17.04 11.58 9.89
CA GLU A 109 -16.94 12.44 11.07
C GLU A 109 -16.20 11.75 12.22
N GLU A 110 -16.52 10.49 12.50
CA GLU A 110 -15.82 9.68 13.50
C GLU A 110 -14.34 9.51 13.15
N VAL A 111 -14.03 9.22 11.88
CA VAL A 111 -12.66 9.09 11.39
C VAL A 111 -11.90 10.41 11.53
N THR A 112 -12.52 11.52 11.13
CA THR A 112 -11.91 12.86 11.18
C THR A 112 -11.49 13.21 12.60
N ALA A 113 -12.38 13.00 13.57
CA ALA A 113 -12.08 13.23 14.99
C ALA A 113 -10.88 12.40 15.49
N VAL A 114 -10.71 11.17 15.00
CA VAL A 114 -9.55 10.32 15.34
C VAL A 114 -8.26 10.82 14.67
N LEU A 115 -8.33 11.29 13.42
CA LEU A 115 -7.16 11.74 12.68
C LEU A 115 -6.62 13.10 13.18
N GLU A 116 -7.50 14.02 13.58
CA GLU A 116 -7.10 15.32 14.15
C GLU A 116 -6.23 15.16 15.41
N ASP A 117 -6.50 14.14 16.24
CA ASP A 117 -5.70 13.80 17.42
C ASP A 117 -4.29 13.28 17.09
N LEU A 118 -4.08 12.77 15.88
CA LEU A 118 -2.79 12.20 15.44
C LEU A 118 -1.86 13.20 14.76
N GLY A 119 -2.30 14.46 14.63
CA GLY A 119 -1.80 15.52 13.77
C GLY A 119 -0.41 15.32 13.17
N GLU A 120 -0.34 15.07 11.85
CA GLU A 120 0.87 15.27 11.02
C GLU A 120 0.55 15.29 9.52
N VAL A 121 0.93 16.37 8.82
CA VAL A 121 0.93 16.43 7.35
C VAL A 121 2.21 17.08 6.81
N GLY A 122 2.87 16.36 5.91
CA GLY A 122 3.94 16.83 5.03
C GLY A 122 3.65 16.39 3.60
N PRO A 123 4.27 17.01 2.58
CA PRO A 123 3.94 16.74 1.18
C PRO A 123 4.26 15.31 0.75
N MET A 124 3.45 14.77 -0.16
CA MET A 124 3.70 13.51 -0.87
C MET A 124 4.77 13.74 -1.96
N SER A 125 5.57 12.71 -2.25
CA SER A 125 6.60 12.69 -3.28
C SER A 125 6.58 11.38 -4.06
N SER A 126 7.28 11.35 -5.19
CA SER A 126 7.39 10.22 -6.09
C SER A 126 8.78 9.59 -6.01
N VAL A 127 8.87 8.27 -6.25
CA VAL A 127 10.17 7.59 -6.45
C VAL A 127 11.00 8.16 -7.61
N TRP A 128 10.39 8.97 -8.48
CA TRP A 128 11.06 9.64 -9.59
C TRP A 128 11.72 10.98 -9.20
N ASP A 129 11.55 11.45 -7.96
CA ASP A 129 12.03 12.76 -7.48
C ASP A 129 13.49 12.73 -6.94
N GLY A 130 14.25 11.66 -7.21
CA GLY A 130 15.63 11.56 -6.71
C GLY A 130 15.70 11.21 -5.23
N VAL A 131 14.94 10.21 -4.78
CA VAL A 131 14.70 9.95 -3.34
C VAL A 131 15.78 9.13 -2.63
N PHE A 132 16.87 8.76 -3.31
CA PHE A 132 17.97 7.96 -2.76
C PHE A 132 19.32 8.40 -3.36
N THR A 133 20.42 8.03 -2.71
CA THR A 133 21.77 8.37 -3.21
C THR A 133 22.47 7.24 -3.95
N GLU A 134 23.45 7.58 -4.79
CA GLU A 134 24.37 6.61 -5.41
C GLU A 134 25.15 5.77 -4.39
N ALA A 135 25.42 6.33 -3.21
CA ALA A 135 26.05 5.59 -2.12
C ALA A 135 25.14 4.44 -1.62
N GLN A 136 23.84 4.69 -1.49
CA GLN A 136 22.87 3.65 -1.14
C GLN A 136 22.77 2.58 -2.23
N VAL A 137 22.75 2.99 -3.50
CA VAL A 137 22.77 2.05 -4.64
C VAL A 137 23.97 1.13 -4.56
N THR A 138 25.16 1.68 -4.28
CA THR A 138 26.40 0.89 -4.19
C THR A 138 26.36 -0.14 -3.06
N ARG A 139 25.93 0.27 -1.85
CA ARG A 139 25.79 -0.65 -0.70
C ARG A 139 24.70 -1.70 -0.95
N GLY A 140 23.57 -1.28 -1.49
CA GLY A 140 22.45 -2.16 -1.84
C GLY A 140 22.80 -3.19 -2.88
N GLN A 141 23.58 -2.81 -3.89
CA GLN A 141 24.07 -3.72 -4.91
C GLN A 141 24.96 -4.81 -4.30
N ALA A 142 25.89 -4.45 -3.42
CA ALA A 142 26.77 -5.41 -2.76
C ALA A 142 25.97 -6.44 -1.92
N LEU A 143 25.00 -5.97 -1.15
CA LEU A 143 24.09 -6.81 -0.37
C LEU A 143 23.25 -7.73 -1.27
N TYR A 144 22.65 -7.17 -2.31
CA TYR A 144 21.83 -7.91 -3.27
C TYR A 144 22.62 -9.05 -3.92
N MET A 145 23.86 -8.79 -4.31
CA MET A 145 24.74 -9.79 -4.93
C MET A 145 24.99 -11.01 -4.02
N GLY A 146 25.03 -10.81 -2.70
CA GLY A 146 25.22 -11.87 -1.72
C GLY A 146 23.94 -12.61 -1.32
N ALA A 147 22.86 -11.89 -1.06
CA ALA A 147 21.66 -12.45 -0.42
C ALA A 147 20.49 -12.74 -1.38
N CYS A 148 20.39 -12.04 -2.51
CA CYS A 148 19.14 -11.99 -3.28
C CYS A 148 19.25 -12.68 -4.65
N THR A 149 20.45 -12.72 -5.25
CA THR A 149 20.65 -13.18 -6.64
C THR A 149 20.27 -14.63 -6.88
N PHE A 150 20.33 -15.49 -5.86
CA PHE A 150 19.98 -16.90 -5.97
C PHE A 150 18.52 -17.10 -6.37
N CYS A 151 17.62 -16.29 -5.81
CA CYS A 151 16.18 -16.35 -6.10
C CYS A 151 15.78 -15.32 -7.17
N HIS A 152 16.21 -14.07 -7.07
CA HIS A 152 15.68 -12.97 -7.92
C HIS A 152 16.52 -12.66 -9.16
N GLY A 153 17.57 -13.45 -9.40
CA GLY A 153 18.47 -13.30 -10.55
C GLY A 153 19.43 -12.13 -10.42
N ARG A 154 20.58 -12.19 -11.09
CA ARG A 154 21.61 -11.13 -11.06
C ARG A 154 21.15 -9.78 -11.62
N ARG A 155 20.11 -9.79 -12.45
CA ARG A 155 19.55 -8.59 -13.10
C ARG A 155 18.18 -8.20 -12.56
N LEU A 156 17.76 -8.74 -11.40
CA LEU A 156 16.47 -8.46 -10.76
C LEU A 156 15.26 -8.84 -11.63
N ASN A 157 15.47 -9.74 -12.59
CA ASN A 157 14.45 -10.18 -13.53
C ASN A 157 13.62 -11.36 -13.01
N GLY A 158 13.91 -11.84 -11.79
CA GLY A 158 13.31 -13.05 -11.24
C GLY A 158 13.71 -14.30 -12.02
N ALA A 159 13.05 -15.40 -11.70
CA ALA A 159 13.14 -16.67 -12.42
C ALA A 159 11.73 -17.20 -12.75
N PRO A 160 10.92 -16.47 -13.55
CA PRO A 160 9.54 -16.87 -13.79
C PRO A 160 9.41 -18.18 -14.58
N ASP A 161 10.39 -18.50 -15.44
CA ASP A 161 10.32 -19.60 -16.42
C ASP A 161 11.52 -20.57 -16.33
N ASP A 162 12.33 -20.51 -15.26
CA ASP A 162 13.47 -21.39 -15.05
C ASP A 162 13.03 -22.62 -14.22
N PRO A 163 13.04 -23.84 -14.79
CA PRO A 163 12.56 -25.03 -14.09
C PRO A 163 13.47 -25.46 -12.92
N ASP A 164 14.71 -24.97 -12.88
CA ASP A 164 15.69 -25.28 -11.84
C ASP A 164 15.69 -24.24 -10.70
N MET A 165 14.91 -23.15 -10.82
CA MET A 165 14.75 -22.13 -9.79
C MET A 165 13.30 -22.06 -9.26
N ARG A 166 13.14 -21.64 -8.00
CA ARG A 166 11.81 -21.29 -7.47
C ARG A 166 11.26 -20.11 -8.27
N SER A 167 9.98 -20.18 -8.66
CA SER A 167 9.30 -19.08 -9.33
C SER A 167 9.31 -17.84 -8.44
N THR A 168 10.07 -16.84 -8.84
CA THR A 168 10.30 -15.60 -8.07
C THR A 168 9.95 -14.39 -8.93
N PRO A 169 9.33 -13.36 -8.33
CA PRO A 169 8.97 -12.18 -9.09
C PRO A 169 10.22 -11.36 -9.46
N PRO A 170 10.17 -10.64 -10.59
CA PRO A 170 11.15 -9.58 -10.87
C PRO A 170 11.03 -8.45 -9.85
N LEU A 171 12.17 -7.88 -9.47
CA LEU A 171 12.28 -6.85 -8.44
C LEU A 171 12.53 -5.45 -9.01
N ALA A 172 12.54 -5.30 -10.34
CA ALA A 172 12.69 -4.01 -10.98
C ALA A 172 11.89 -3.94 -12.29
N ARG A 173 11.82 -2.72 -12.86
CA ARG A 173 11.24 -2.41 -14.19
C ARG A 173 9.72 -2.64 -14.24
N ALA A 174 9.17 -2.76 -15.45
CA ALA A 174 7.73 -2.71 -15.71
C ALA A 174 6.90 -3.76 -14.93
N ARG A 175 7.41 -4.98 -14.74
CA ARG A 175 6.69 -6.00 -13.95
C ARG A 175 6.61 -5.63 -12.48
N PHE A 176 7.69 -5.09 -11.91
CA PHE A 176 7.71 -4.57 -10.55
C PHE A 176 6.74 -3.40 -10.40
N VAL A 177 6.82 -2.40 -11.28
CA VAL A 177 5.93 -1.22 -11.20
C VAL A 177 4.46 -1.63 -11.25
N ARG A 178 4.05 -2.57 -12.11
CA ARG A 178 2.65 -3.04 -12.16
C ARG A 178 2.14 -3.62 -10.84
N VAL A 179 3.01 -4.27 -10.07
CA VAL A 179 2.62 -4.84 -8.78
C VAL A 179 2.59 -3.76 -7.71
N TRP A 180 3.51 -2.80 -7.75
CA TRP A 180 3.76 -1.85 -6.67
C TRP A 180 3.21 -0.44 -6.90
N GLU A 181 2.66 -0.16 -8.08
CA GLU A 181 2.06 1.12 -8.44
C GLU A 181 0.96 1.53 -7.44
N GLY A 182 0.98 2.79 -7.04
CA GLY A 182 0.07 3.36 -6.05
C GLY A 182 0.43 3.03 -4.59
N ARG A 183 1.39 2.13 -4.33
CA ARG A 183 1.88 1.84 -2.98
C ARG A 183 3.08 2.72 -2.62
N SER A 184 3.29 2.92 -1.32
CA SER A 184 4.43 3.68 -0.82
C SER A 184 5.68 2.82 -0.63
N LEU A 185 6.84 3.47 -0.53
CA LEU A 185 8.07 2.79 -0.13
C LEU A 185 7.98 2.19 1.28
N ALA A 186 7.11 2.69 2.16
CA ALA A 186 6.89 2.07 3.45
C ALA A 186 6.28 0.66 3.30
N THR A 187 5.35 0.48 2.37
CA THR A 187 4.76 -0.83 2.09
C THR A 187 5.79 -1.79 1.52
N LEU A 188 6.62 -1.35 0.58
CA LEU A 188 7.71 -2.16 0.04
C LEU A 188 8.71 -2.54 1.12
N PHE A 189 9.18 -1.56 1.89
CA PHE A 189 10.12 -1.76 2.99
C PHE A 189 9.60 -2.77 4.01
N ALA A 190 8.37 -2.58 4.46
CA ALA A 190 7.78 -3.45 5.47
C ALA A 190 7.55 -4.87 4.95
N TYR A 191 7.14 -5.02 3.69
CA TYR A 191 6.99 -6.32 3.05
C TYR A 191 8.33 -7.04 2.90
N THR A 192 9.36 -6.36 2.37
CA THR A 192 10.71 -6.91 2.24
C THR A 192 11.26 -7.34 3.59
N ARG A 193 11.20 -6.48 4.60
CA ARG A 193 11.64 -6.79 5.96
C ARG A 193 10.90 -8.00 6.57
N ALA A 194 9.63 -8.18 6.23
CA ALA A 194 8.78 -9.23 6.80
C ALA A 194 8.97 -10.59 6.12
N THR A 195 9.33 -10.60 4.84
CA THR A 195 9.28 -11.81 3.99
C THR A 195 10.62 -12.18 3.38
N MET A 196 11.61 -11.29 3.41
CA MET A 196 12.90 -11.48 2.79
C MET A 196 14.05 -11.40 3.79
N PRO A 197 15.14 -12.14 3.55
CA PRO A 197 15.24 -13.28 2.62
C PRO A 197 14.24 -14.41 2.96
N GLU A 198 13.74 -15.15 1.98
CA GLU A 198 12.68 -16.17 2.18
C GLU A 198 13.09 -17.24 3.22
N ASP A 199 14.36 -17.62 3.24
CA ASP A 199 14.95 -18.62 4.13
C ASP A 199 15.25 -18.09 5.53
N ASN A 200 15.42 -16.76 5.68
CA ASN A 200 15.67 -16.12 6.96
C ASN A 200 15.04 -14.72 7.05
N PRO A 201 13.70 -14.61 7.09
CA PRO A 201 13.02 -13.32 7.05
C PRO A 201 13.36 -12.43 8.25
N GLY A 202 13.65 -11.15 7.99
CA GLY A 202 13.99 -10.17 9.03
C GLY A 202 15.43 -10.24 9.53
N SER A 203 16.30 -11.00 8.85
CA SER A 203 17.74 -11.06 9.15
C SER A 203 18.52 -9.82 8.73
N LEU A 204 18.02 -9.07 7.75
CA LEU A 204 18.59 -7.79 7.34
C LEU A 204 18.17 -6.67 8.30
N THR A 205 19.11 -5.78 8.61
CA THR A 205 18.85 -4.54 9.33
C THR A 205 17.97 -3.59 8.51
N ASP A 206 17.37 -2.60 9.17
CA ASP A 206 16.54 -1.60 8.50
C ASP A 206 17.34 -0.79 7.46
N GLN A 207 18.62 -0.51 7.72
CA GLN A 207 19.51 0.17 6.76
C GLN A 207 19.81 -0.71 5.53
N GLU A 208 20.12 -1.99 5.73
CA GLU A 208 20.39 -2.92 4.63
C GLU A 208 19.18 -3.09 3.72
N ASN A 209 17.97 -3.16 4.30
CA ASN A 209 16.72 -3.20 3.54
C ASN A 209 16.55 -1.95 2.66
N ILE A 210 16.81 -0.75 3.21
CA ILE A 210 16.70 0.50 2.44
C ILE A 210 17.76 0.62 1.36
N ASP A 211 18.99 0.21 1.63
CA ASP A 211 20.05 0.21 0.64
C ASP A 211 19.69 -0.70 -0.54
N VAL A 212 19.18 -1.91 -0.26
CA VAL A 212 18.69 -2.83 -1.31
C VAL A 212 17.52 -2.21 -2.08
N ILE A 213 16.57 -1.54 -1.42
CA ILE A 213 15.47 -0.85 -2.10
C ILE A 213 15.98 0.26 -3.02
N ALA A 214 16.96 1.07 -2.59
CA ALA A 214 17.58 2.09 -3.42
C ALA A 214 18.23 1.47 -4.68
N TYR A 215 18.92 0.33 -4.53
CA TYR A 215 19.45 -0.41 -5.66
C TYR A 215 18.36 -0.92 -6.62
N LEU A 216 17.26 -1.46 -6.11
CA LEU A 216 16.11 -1.88 -6.92
C LEU A 216 15.53 -0.72 -7.74
N LEU A 217 15.34 0.45 -7.11
CA LEU A 217 14.84 1.66 -7.77
C LEU A 217 15.81 2.14 -8.87
N SER A 218 17.11 2.17 -8.59
CA SER A 218 18.14 2.53 -9.58
C SER A 218 18.11 1.59 -10.80
N VAL A 219 18.00 0.27 -10.60
CA VAL A 219 17.85 -0.69 -11.71
C VAL A 219 16.52 -0.51 -12.46
N GLY A 220 15.50 0.02 -11.79
CA GLY A 220 14.23 0.45 -12.37
C GLY A 220 14.32 1.72 -13.22
N GLY A 221 15.43 2.46 -13.12
CA GLY A 221 15.70 3.69 -13.88
C GLY A 221 15.30 4.98 -13.16
N MET A 222 14.91 4.90 -11.87
CA MET A 222 14.66 6.09 -11.06
C MET A 222 15.99 6.83 -10.80
N PRO A 223 16.02 8.17 -10.88
CA PRO A 223 17.25 8.93 -10.68
C PRO A 223 17.68 8.89 -9.21
N ALA A 224 19.00 8.97 -8.98
CA ALA A 224 19.53 9.30 -7.66
C ALA A 224 19.42 10.82 -7.41
N GLY A 225 19.28 11.20 -6.15
CA GLY A 225 19.40 12.58 -5.67
C GLY A 225 20.51 12.71 -4.62
N ASP A 226 20.50 13.83 -3.91
CA ASP A 226 21.56 14.21 -2.97
C ASP A 226 21.28 13.72 -1.54
N ASP A 227 20.01 13.51 -1.19
CA ASP A 227 19.58 13.13 0.15
C ASP A 227 19.43 11.62 0.31
N GLU A 228 19.91 11.10 1.44
CA GLU A 228 19.84 9.68 1.75
C GLU A 228 18.43 9.27 2.18
N LEU A 229 17.88 8.26 1.51
CA LEU A 229 16.61 7.64 1.88
C LEU A 229 16.73 7.04 3.28
N GLN A 230 15.91 7.50 4.22
CA GLN A 230 15.96 7.05 5.61
C GLN A 230 15.02 5.86 5.84
N ALA A 231 15.42 4.92 6.70
CA ALA A 231 14.58 3.79 7.13
C ALA A 231 13.49 4.20 8.14
N ASP A 232 12.78 5.29 7.86
CA ASP A 232 11.70 5.82 8.66
C ASP A 232 10.35 5.52 7.98
N PRO A 233 9.49 4.66 8.57
CA PRO A 233 8.21 4.30 7.97
C PRO A 233 7.30 5.48 7.65
N ARG A 234 7.31 6.55 8.46
CA ARG A 234 6.46 7.74 8.23
C ARG A 234 6.97 8.55 7.04
N ARG A 235 8.28 8.67 6.88
CA ARG A 235 8.87 9.31 5.69
C ARG A 235 8.65 8.48 4.44
N LEU A 236 8.92 7.18 4.52
CA LEU A 236 8.75 6.24 3.41
C LEU A 236 7.30 6.15 2.93
N ALA A 237 6.33 6.34 3.83
CA ALA A 237 4.91 6.33 3.47
C ALA A 237 4.50 7.51 2.59
N ARG A 238 5.30 8.58 2.57
CA ARG A 238 5.09 9.76 1.72
C ARG A 238 5.77 9.65 0.36
N VAL A 239 6.48 8.57 0.07
CA VAL A 239 7.13 8.32 -1.22
C VAL A 239 6.35 7.25 -1.98
N VAL A 240 5.67 7.62 -3.06
CA VAL A 240 4.79 6.73 -3.83
C VAL A 240 5.51 6.14 -5.04
N ILE A 241 5.31 4.83 -5.26
CA ILE A 241 5.76 4.13 -6.44
C ILE A 241 4.73 4.35 -7.55
N GLY A 242 5.16 4.90 -8.68
CA GLY A 242 4.29 5.19 -9.82
C GLY A 242 4.99 5.01 -11.16
N PRO A 243 4.25 5.12 -12.27
CA PRO A 243 4.83 5.09 -13.60
C PRO A 243 5.78 6.28 -13.80
N ARG A 244 6.67 6.16 -14.78
CA ARG A 244 7.55 7.26 -15.17
C ARG A 244 6.68 8.45 -15.63
N PRO A 245 6.92 9.68 -15.14
CA PRO A 245 6.22 10.90 -15.59
C PRO A 245 6.40 11.17 -17.08
#